data_AF-A0A1Y2PD37-F1
#
_entry.id   AF-A0A1Y2PD37-F1
#
_cell.length_a   1.000
_cell.length_b   1.000
_cell.length_c   1.000
_cell.angle_alpha   90.00
_cell.angle_beta   90.00
_cell.angle_gamma   90.00
#
_symmetry.space_group_name_H-M   'P 1'
#
loop_
_entity.id
_entity.type
_entity.pdbx_description
1 polymer ?
#
loop_
_entity_poly.entity_id
_entity_poly.type
_entity_poly.pdbx_seq_one_letter_code
_entity_poly.pdbx_strand_id
1 'polypeptide(L)'
;MRVRVLTTGGTIEGFEYTDEKFKNKRTASIKEMLESLGLKSSYSITKLFAKDSRFITDRDRTVLADEIKHCAEDKIIITHGTESMVETATFIGKLNIKKTIVFVGSFISGLEAKSDAISNLSFSFSEVLKLEPGTYIAFHDTIFNWDNVKKNREAKRFETLINN
;
A
#
# COMPACT_ATOMS: atom_id res chain seq x y z
N MET A 1 -16.43 -6.20 -11.46
CA MET A 1 -15.15 -5.45 -11.50
C MET A 1 -14.24 -6.06 -10.45
N ARG A 2 -12.98 -6.38 -10.77
CA ARG A 2 -12.04 -7.05 -9.86
C ARG A 2 -10.86 -6.11 -9.58
N VAL A 3 -10.49 -5.94 -8.33
CA VAL A 3 -9.33 -5.13 -7.90
C VAL A 3 -8.07 -5.99 -7.89
N ARG A 4 -6.98 -5.50 -8.47
CA ARG A 4 -5.65 -6.12 -8.30
C ARG A 4 -5.03 -5.61 -7.00
N VAL A 5 -4.62 -6.51 -6.13
CA VAL A 5 -3.87 -6.20 -4.91
C VAL A 5 -2.44 -6.66 -5.09
N LEU A 6 -1.49 -5.74 -5.08
CA LEU A 6 -0.06 -6.02 -5.19
C LEU A 6 0.58 -5.86 -3.81
N THR A 7 1.21 -6.92 -3.30
CA THR A 7 1.84 -6.87 -1.98
C THR A 7 3.36 -6.73 -2.07
N THR A 8 3.91 -5.82 -1.25
CA THR A 8 5.34 -5.48 -1.25
C THR A 8 6.01 -5.64 0.13
N GLY A 9 5.25 -6.02 1.17
CA GLY A 9 5.70 -6.14 2.56
C GLY A 9 5.33 -4.92 3.40
N GLY A 10 6.31 -4.43 4.17
CA GLY A 10 6.13 -3.37 5.16
C GLY A 10 5.43 -3.81 6.46
N THR A 11 5.26 -2.85 7.38
CA THR A 11 4.63 -3.03 8.69
C THR A 11 3.25 -3.69 8.61
N ILE A 12 2.46 -3.39 7.57
CA ILE A 12 1.11 -3.97 7.38
C ILE A 12 1.14 -5.50 7.26
N GLU A 13 2.18 -6.07 6.67
CA GLU A 13 2.41 -7.52 6.58
C GLU A 13 3.34 -8.05 7.70
N GLY A 14 3.79 -7.17 8.61
CA GLY A 14 4.67 -7.48 9.73
C GLY A 14 6.17 -7.43 9.42
N PHE A 15 6.58 -6.79 8.32
CA PHE A 15 7.99 -6.65 7.96
C PHE A 15 8.61 -5.36 8.53
N GLU A 16 9.36 -5.51 9.63
CA GLU A 16 10.22 -4.46 10.19
C GLU A 16 11.60 -5.06 10.48
N TYR A 17 12.66 -4.53 9.85
CA TYR A 17 14.02 -5.09 9.90
C TYR A 17 14.80 -4.74 11.18
N THR A 18 14.13 -4.54 12.31
CA THR A 18 14.82 -4.11 13.54
C THR A 18 15.48 -5.22 14.35
N ASP A 19 15.45 -6.50 13.96
CA ASP A 19 16.23 -7.51 14.68
C ASP A 19 16.45 -8.82 13.90
N GLU A 20 17.67 -9.35 13.92
CA GLU A 20 18.02 -10.69 13.40
C GLU A 20 17.22 -11.83 14.07
N LYS A 21 16.56 -11.54 15.22
CA LYS A 21 15.67 -12.45 15.94
C LYS A 21 14.35 -12.78 15.21
N PHE A 22 14.04 -12.11 14.10
CA PHE A 22 12.74 -12.25 13.42
C PHE A 22 12.70 -13.30 12.29
N LYS A 23 13.77 -14.07 12.07
CA LYS A 23 13.84 -15.13 11.04
C LYS A 23 12.72 -16.18 11.10
N ASN A 24 11.98 -16.28 12.22
CA ASN A 24 10.91 -17.26 12.44
C ASN A 24 9.50 -16.66 12.70
N LYS A 25 9.22 -15.37 12.41
CA LYS A 25 7.90 -14.79 12.73
C LYS A 25 6.85 -14.95 11.62
N ARG A 26 5.64 -15.31 12.09
CA ARG A 26 4.35 -15.24 11.38
C ARG A 26 4.19 -13.88 10.69
N THR A 27 3.80 -13.87 9.42
CA THR A 27 3.45 -12.66 8.66
C THR A 27 1.95 -12.43 8.71
N ALA A 28 1.53 -11.16 8.69
CA ALA A 28 0.12 -10.85 8.55
C ALA A 28 -0.34 -11.11 7.11
N SER A 29 -1.52 -11.67 6.92
CA SER A 29 -2.04 -12.04 5.60
C SER A 29 -3.03 -11.00 5.10
N ILE A 30 -2.65 -10.27 4.03
CA ILE A 30 -3.55 -9.35 3.33
C ILE A 30 -4.81 -10.07 2.84
N LYS A 31 -4.67 -11.34 2.42
CA LYS A 31 -5.81 -12.18 2.01
C LYS A 31 -6.81 -12.37 3.15
N GLU A 32 -6.33 -12.74 4.35
CA GLU A 32 -7.18 -12.95 5.53
C GLU A 32 -7.86 -11.64 5.96
N MET A 33 -7.13 -10.51 5.92
CA MET A 33 -7.71 -9.20 6.20
C MET A 33 -8.84 -8.86 5.22
N LEU A 34 -8.62 -9.00 3.91
CA LEU A 34 -9.66 -8.75 2.90
C LEU A 34 -10.84 -9.73 3.00
N GLU A 35 -10.59 -10.99 3.34
CA GLU A 35 -11.65 -11.98 3.56
C GLU A 35 -12.49 -11.64 4.80
N SER A 36 -11.86 -11.14 5.87
CA SER A 36 -12.59 -10.67 7.07
C SER A 36 -13.50 -9.48 6.80
N LEU A 37 -13.22 -8.71 5.73
CA LEU A 37 -14.04 -7.61 5.23
C LEU A 37 -15.16 -8.08 4.27
N GLY A 38 -15.28 -9.39 4.01
CA GLY A 38 -16.27 -9.95 3.08
C GLY A 38 -15.94 -9.75 1.59
N LEU A 39 -14.69 -9.42 1.24
CA LEU A 39 -14.29 -9.05 -0.13
C LEU A 39 -13.82 -10.22 -1.01
N LYS A 40 -14.07 -11.47 -0.62
CA LYS A 40 -13.45 -12.69 -1.18
C LYS A 40 -13.48 -12.81 -2.71
N SER A 41 -14.54 -12.34 -3.37
CA SER A 41 -14.71 -12.42 -4.83
C SER A 41 -14.38 -11.14 -5.59
N SER A 42 -13.94 -10.09 -4.89
CA SER A 42 -13.77 -8.75 -5.44
C SER A 42 -12.33 -8.42 -5.83
N TYR A 43 -11.37 -9.32 -5.58
CA TYR A 43 -9.95 -9.04 -5.82
C TYR A 43 -9.11 -10.24 -6.32
N SER A 44 -7.94 -9.94 -6.87
CA SER A 44 -6.82 -10.86 -7.13
C SER A 44 -5.59 -10.35 -6.36
N ILE A 45 -4.78 -11.24 -5.76
CA ILE A 45 -3.54 -10.85 -5.09
C ILE A 45 -2.34 -11.35 -5.91
N THR A 46 -1.38 -10.46 -6.18
CA THR A 46 -0.01 -10.83 -6.59
C THR A 46 0.94 -10.39 -5.47
N LYS A 47 1.74 -11.31 -4.94
CA LYS A 47 2.88 -10.96 -4.10
C LYS A 47 4.08 -10.66 -4.99
N LEU A 48 4.56 -9.43 -5.00
CA LEU A 48 5.73 -9.04 -5.80
C LEU A 48 7.03 -9.26 -5.05
N PHE A 49 7.08 -8.81 -3.82
CA PHE A 49 8.19 -9.02 -2.90
C PHE A 49 7.71 -8.76 -1.47
N ALA A 50 8.58 -9.00 -0.49
CA ALA A 50 8.29 -8.77 0.91
C ALA A 50 9.50 -8.11 1.57
N LYS A 51 9.49 -6.77 1.62
CA LYS A 51 10.60 -5.97 2.11
C LYS A 51 10.14 -4.99 3.17
N ASP A 52 11.05 -4.62 4.06
CA ASP A 52 10.93 -3.36 4.77
C ASP A 52 11.17 -2.23 3.77
N SER A 53 10.27 -1.25 3.77
CA SER A 53 10.26 -0.16 2.80
C SER A 53 11.56 0.62 2.73
N ARG A 54 12.36 0.65 3.80
CA ARG A 54 13.68 1.31 3.82
C ARG A 54 14.70 0.67 2.86
N PHE A 55 14.46 -0.56 2.44
CA PHE A 55 15.32 -1.31 1.51
C PHE A 55 14.68 -1.53 0.13
N ILE A 56 13.58 -0.83 -0.17
CA ILE A 56 13.00 -0.83 -1.52
C ILE A 56 13.88 0.01 -2.42
N THR A 57 14.26 -0.59 -3.55
CA THR A 57 15.18 -0.01 -4.54
C THR A 57 14.43 0.40 -5.81
N ASP A 58 15.08 1.18 -6.69
CA ASP A 58 14.50 1.55 -7.99
C ASP A 58 14.23 0.34 -8.89
N ARG A 59 15.01 -0.74 -8.74
CA ARG A 59 14.72 -2.01 -9.41
C ARG A 59 13.39 -2.59 -8.95
N ASP A 60 13.11 -2.56 -7.65
CA ASP A 60 11.84 -3.03 -7.09
C ASP A 60 10.66 -2.17 -7.59
N ARG A 61 10.86 -0.85 -7.68
CA ARG A 61 9.86 0.07 -8.25
C ARG A 61 9.60 -0.17 -9.72
N THR A 62 10.62 -0.55 -10.48
CA THR A 62 10.49 -0.94 -11.89
C THR A 62 9.67 -2.22 -12.02
N VAL A 63 9.94 -3.24 -11.19
CA VAL A 63 9.13 -4.48 -11.15
C VAL A 63 7.66 -4.18 -10.81
N LEU A 64 7.42 -3.31 -9.82
CA LEU A 64 6.07 -2.87 -9.47
C LEU A 64 5.38 -2.13 -10.64
N ALA A 65 6.09 -1.22 -11.30
CA ALA A 65 5.56 -0.49 -12.46
C ALA A 65 5.20 -1.42 -13.62
N ASP A 66 6.02 -2.44 -13.87
CA ASP A 66 5.77 -3.42 -14.92
C ASP A 66 4.54 -4.26 -14.61
N GLU A 67 4.38 -4.75 -13.38
CA GLU A 67 3.16 -5.47 -12.98
C GLU A 67 1.91 -4.59 -13.15
N ILE A 68 1.96 -3.32 -12.71
CA ILE A 68 0.84 -2.37 -12.85
C ILE A 68 0.44 -2.18 -14.32
N LYS A 69 1.41 -2.06 -15.23
CA LYS A 69 1.16 -1.86 -16.66
C LYS A 69 0.54 -3.10 -17.31
N HIS A 70 1.00 -4.29 -16.93
CA HIS A 70 0.64 -5.53 -17.61
C HIS A 70 -0.54 -6.29 -16.99
N CYS A 71 -0.92 -6.00 -15.73
CA CYS A 71 -2.11 -6.60 -15.15
C CYS A 71 -3.38 -6.19 -15.93
N ALA A 72 -4.39 -7.06 -15.98
CA ALA A 72 -5.61 -6.78 -16.72
C ALA A 72 -6.53 -5.79 -15.98
N GLU A 73 -6.38 -5.65 -14.66
CA GLU A 73 -7.23 -4.78 -13.85
C GLU A 73 -6.79 -3.31 -13.93
N ASP A 74 -7.78 -2.41 -14.00
CA ASP A 74 -7.58 -0.94 -13.98
C ASP A 74 -7.62 -0.34 -12.57
N LYS A 75 -8.09 -1.11 -11.58
CA LYS A 75 -8.17 -0.71 -10.17
C LYS A 75 -7.16 -1.53 -9.38
N ILE A 76 -6.18 -0.84 -8.78
CA ILE A 76 -5.01 -1.46 -8.17
C ILE A 76 -4.82 -0.90 -6.76
N ILE A 77 -4.67 -1.80 -5.79
CA ILE A 77 -4.23 -1.48 -4.43
C ILE A 77 -2.82 -2.04 -4.24
N ILE A 78 -1.94 -1.27 -3.62
CA ILE A 78 -0.57 -1.68 -3.33
C ILE A 78 -0.35 -1.61 -1.82
N THR A 79 -0.12 -2.76 -1.18
CA THR A 79 0.29 -2.76 0.23
C THR A 79 1.78 -2.47 0.29
N HIS A 80 2.18 -1.49 1.10
CA HIS A 80 3.55 -0.98 1.13
C HIS A 80 3.93 -0.47 2.53
N GLY A 81 5.22 -0.58 2.87
CA GLY A 81 5.75 0.02 4.10
C GLY A 81 5.76 1.55 4.02
N THR A 82 5.44 2.21 5.13
CA THR A 82 5.18 3.66 5.13
C THR A 82 6.45 4.51 5.02
N GLU A 83 7.65 3.94 5.17
CA GLU A 83 8.91 4.71 5.16
C GLU A 83 9.26 5.27 3.78
N SER A 84 9.09 4.47 2.72
CA SER A 84 9.35 4.87 1.32
C SER A 84 8.08 4.89 0.46
N MET A 85 6.90 4.81 1.06
CA MET A 85 5.62 4.81 0.34
C MET A 85 5.44 6.05 -0.55
N VAL A 86 5.75 7.24 -0.04
CA VAL A 86 5.66 8.50 -0.83
C VAL A 86 6.61 8.47 -2.01
N GLU A 87 7.84 8.00 -1.81
CA GLU A 87 8.85 7.89 -2.86
C GLU A 87 8.40 6.93 -3.97
N THR A 88 7.89 5.75 -3.60
CA THR A 88 7.36 4.77 -4.55
C THR A 88 6.11 5.28 -5.26
N ALA A 89 5.19 5.93 -4.54
CA ALA A 89 3.99 6.54 -5.14
C ALA A 89 4.37 7.65 -6.13
N THR A 90 5.38 8.47 -5.82
CA THR A 90 5.92 9.48 -6.73
C THR A 90 6.55 8.87 -7.97
N PHE A 91 7.33 7.80 -7.82
CA PHE A 91 7.90 7.08 -8.96
C PHE A 91 6.81 6.58 -9.91
N ILE A 92 5.76 5.94 -9.37
CA ILE A 92 4.65 5.40 -10.16
C ILE A 92 3.77 6.53 -10.75
N GLY A 93 3.46 7.56 -9.97
CA GLY A 93 2.63 8.68 -10.41
C GLY A 93 3.21 9.43 -11.61
N LYS A 94 4.54 9.60 -11.65
CA LYS A 94 5.27 10.20 -12.79
C LYS A 94 5.15 9.40 -14.09
N LEU A 95 4.84 8.11 -14.03
CA LEU A 95 4.65 7.28 -15.22
C LEU A 95 3.29 7.53 -15.91
N ASN A 96 2.35 8.23 -15.27
CA ASN A 96 1.04 8.61 -15.82
C ASN A 96 0.27 7.42 -16.44
N ILE A 97 0.34 6.26 -15.79
CA ILE A 97 -0.36 5.05 -16.21
C ILE A 97 -1.87 5.30 -16.08
N LYS A 98 -2.65 4.97 -17.12
CA LYS A 98 -4.11 5.19 -17.17
C LYS A 98 -4.90 4.16 -16.36
N LYS A 99 -4.57 4.04 -15.07
CA LYS A 99 -5.19 3.16 -14.08
C LYS A 99 -5.36 3.89 -12.76
N THR A 100 -6.26 3.43 -11.90
CA THR A 100 -6.41 3.93 -10.53
C THR A 100 -5.57 3.08 -9.60
N ILE A 101 -4.56 3.70 -8.99
CA ILE A 101 -3.55 3.03 -8.17
C ILE A 101 -3.58 3.66 -6.78
N VAL A 102 -3.85 2.85 -5.76
CA VAL A 102 -3.93 3.31 -4.37
C VAL A 102 -2.90 2.57 -3.52
N PHE A 103 -1.93 3.30 -2.98
CA PHE A 103 -1.01 2.79 -1.98
C PHE A 103 -1.66 2.81 -0.60
N VAL A 104 -1.43 1.74 0.16
CA VAL A 104 -1.92 1.59 1.53
C VAL A 104 -0.87 0.91 2.39
N GLY A 105 -0.88 1.19 3.69
CA GLY A 105 -0.02 0.54 4.66
C GLY A 105 -0.62 0.67 6.06
N SER A 106 0.22 0.49 7.07
CA SER A 106 -0.16 0.66 8.48
C SER A 106 1.02 1.24 9.26
N PHE A 107 0.73 1.93 10.36
CA PHE A 107 1.78 2.32 11.32
C PHE A 107 1.97 1.28 12.42
N ILE A 108 0.95 0.45 12.67
CA ILE A 108 1.01 -0.64 13.64
C ILE A 108 0.97 -1.96 12.88
N SER A 109 1.78 -2.93 13.29
CA SER A 109 1.91 -4.19 12.57
C SER A 109 0.57 -4.89 12.40
N GLY A 110 0.30 -5.44 11.22
CA GLY A 110 -0.95 -6.18 10.96
C GLY A 110 -1.16 -7.43 11.82
N LEU A 111 -0.13 -7.83 12.58
CA LEU A 111 -0.19 -8.91 13.57
C LEU A 111 -0.76 -8.46 14.92
N GLU A 112 -0.83 -7.15 15.17
CA GLU A 112 -1.23 -6.59 16.46
C GLU A 112 -2.74 -6.33 16.52
N ALA A 113 -3.34 -6.58 17.68
CA ALA A 113 -4.79 -6.43 17.88
C ALA A 113 -5.29 -4.99 17.69
N LYS A 114 -4.43 -3.99 17.92
CA LYS A 114 -4.75 -2.55 17.76
C LYS A 114 -4.23 -1.98 16.43
N SER A 115 -3.99 -2.84 15.44
CA SER A 115 -3.47 -2.41 14.14
C SER A 115 -4.45 -1.54 13.35
N ASP A 116 -3.92 -0.54 12.66
CA ASP A 116 -4.64 0.27 11.67
C ASP A 116 -4.66 -0.39 10.26
N ALA A 117 -4.10 -1.60 10.11
CA ALA A 117 -4.04 -2.33 8.84
C ALA A 117 -5.40 -2.58 8.21
N ILE A 118 -6.35 -3.15 8.96
CA ILE A 118 -7.66 -3.54 8.42
C ILE A 118 -8.48 -2.30 8.05
N SER A 119 -8.47 -1.26 8.88
CA SER A 119 -9.20 -0.01 8.60
C SER A 119 -8.64 0.70 7.37
N ASN A 120 -7.32 0.85 7.28
CA ASN A 120 -6.68 1.47 6.11
C ASN A 120 -6.94 0.64 4.84
N LEU A 121 -6.87 -0.68 4.92
CA LEU A 121 -7.11 -1.56 3.78
C LEU A 121 -8.56 -1.50 3.31
N SER A 122 -9.53 -1.53 4.25
CA SER A 122 -10.96 -1.35 3.96
C SER A 122 -11.23 -0.01 3.26
N PHE A 123 -10.67 1.07 3.81
CA PHE A 123 -10.77 2.40 3.22
C PHE A 123 -10.19 2.45 1.81
N SER A 124 -8.96 1.94 1.60
CA SER A 124 -8.33 1.88 0.28
C SER A 124 -9.16 1.12 -0.76
N PHE A 125 -9.84 0.06 -0.33
CA PHE A 125 -10.71 -0.73 -1.20
C PHE A 125 -11.99 0.02 -1.58
N SER A 126 -12.56 0.78 -0.64
CA SER A 126 -13.71 1.65 -0.93
C SER A 126 -13.33 2.74 -1.96
N GLU A 127 -12.17 3.37 -1.79
CA GLU A 127 -11.76 4.51 -2.60
C GLU A 127 -11.27 4.14 -3.99
N VAL A 128 -10.52 3.03 -4.15
CA VAL A 128 -10.05 2.60 -5.47
C VAL A 128 -11.20 2.39 -6.47
N LEU A 129 -12.40 2.03 -5.99
CA LEU A 129 -13.58 1.81 -6.82
C LEU A 129 -14.21 3.11 -7.33
N LYS A 130 -14.00 4.23 -6.64
CA LYS A 130 -14.64 5.54 -6.92
C LYS A 130 -13.70 6.53 -7.60
N LEU A 131 -12.40 6.44 -7.29
CA LEU A 131 -11.40 7.37 -7.80
C LEU A 131 -11.21 7.21 -9.32
N GLU A 132 -10.97 8.34 -9.97
CA GLU A 132 -10.53 8.40 -11.37
C GLU A 132 -9.13 7.78 -11.55
N PRO A 133 -8.67 7.52 -12.79
CA PRO A 133 -7.30 7.11 -13.05
C PRO A 133 -6.28 8.10 -12.48
N GLY A 134 -5.32 7.59 -11.71
CA GLY A 134 -4.36 8.38 -10.94
C GLY A 134 -3.62 7.53 -9.91
N THR A 135 -2.62 8.11 -9.25
CA THR A 135 -1.87 7.45 -8.17
C THR A 135 -2.11 8.16 -6.84
N TYR A 136 -2.49 7.40 -5.83
CA TYR A 136 -2.96 7.94 -4.56
C TYR A 136 -2.34 7.18 -3.38
N ILE A 137 -2.36 7.82 -2.22
CA ILE A 137 -2.12 7.17 -0.92
C ILE A 137 -3.42 7.24 -0.13
N ALA A 138 -3.84 6.10 0.43
CA ALA A 138 -4.99 5.99 1.32
C ALA A 138 -4.52 5.68 2.74
N PHE A 139 -4.80 6.59 3.68
CA PHE A 139 -4.37 6.43 5.07
C PHE A 139 -5.28 7.23 6.01
N HIS A 140 -5.72 6.61 7.11
CA HIS A 140 -6.58 7.25 8.13
C HIS A 140 -7.73 8.06 7.52
N ASP A 141 -8.55 7.38 6.72
CA ASP A 141 -9.75 7.92 6.07
C ASP A 141 -9.50 9.14 5.15
N THR A 142 -8.26 9.35 4.72
CA THR A 142 -7.87 10.44 3.82
C THR A 142 -7.18 9.89 2.57
N ILE A 143 -7.55 10.44 1.41
CA ILE A 143 -6.87 10.22 0.14
C ILE A 143 -5.92 11.38 -0.14
N PHE A 144 -4.68 11.05 -0.48
CA PHE A 144 -3.67 12.01 -0.89
C PHE A 144 -3.22 11.72 -2.33
N ASN A 145 -3.05 12.78 -3.13
CA ASN A 145 -2.40 12.64 -4.43
C ASN A 145 -0.90 12.39 -4.24
N TRP A 146 -0.32 11.58 -5.13
CA TRP A 146 1.10 11.23 -5.08
C TRP A 146 2.04 12.44 -5.10
N ASP A 147 1.62 13.54 -5.71
CA ASP A 147 2.36 14.80 -5.88
C ASP A 147 2.06 15.83 -4.78
N ASN A 148 1.13 15.54 -3.87
CA ASN A 148 0.74 16.41 -2.76
C ASN A 148 0.60 15.64 -1.46
N VAL A 149 1.68 14.97 -1.05
CA VAL A 149 1.71 14.18 0.18
C VAL A 149 3.12 14.10 0.77
N LYS A 150 3.20 14.15 2.10
CA LYS A 150 4.39 13.80 2.87
C LYS A 150 4.01 12.97 4.10
N LYS A 151 4.96 12.17 4.58
CA LYS A 151 4.84 11.48 5.87
C LYS A 151 5.31 12.40 7.00
N ASN A 152 4.43 12.71 7.93
CA ASN A 152 4.77 13.37 9.18
C ASN A 152 5.07 12.30 10.24
N ARG A 153 6.37 12.14 10.56
CA ARG A 153 6.85 11.12 11.51
C ARG A 153 6.46 11.42 12.95
N GLU A 154 6.49 12.70 13.34
CA GLU A 154 6.19 13.15 14.69
C GLU A 154 4.70 12.96 15.00
N ALA A 155 3.83 13.43 14.10
CA ALA A 155 2.38 13.31 14.24
C ALA A 155 1.83 11.94 13.80
N LYS A 156 2.69 11.00 13.39
CA LYS A 156 2.33 9.65 12.91
C LYS A 156 1.15 9.66 11.93
N ARG A 157 1.27 10.46 10.87
CA ARG A 157 0.24 10.61 9.83
C ARG A 157 0.84 10.99 8.48
N PHE A 158 0.01 10.94 7.44
CA PHE A 158 0.30 11.64 6.19
C PHE A 158 -0.39 13.01 6.20
N GLU A 159 0.19 13.96 5.48
CA GLU A 159 -0.34 15.30 5.34
C GLU A 159 -0.03 15.85 3.93
N THR A 160 -0.85 16.77 3.46
CA THR A 160 -0.60 17.49 2.20
C THR A 160 0.64 18.37 2.32
N LEU A 161 1.29 18.65 1.19
CA LEU A 161 2.47 19.54 1.16
C LEU A 161 2.06 21.00 1.43
N ILE A 162 0.84 21.37 1.05
CA ILE A 162 0.24 22.66 1.32
C ILE A 162 -0.75 22.48 2.47
N ASN A 163 -0.38 22.95 3.65
CA ASN A 163 -1.36 23.41 4.63
C ASN A 163 -1.59 24.89 4.29
N ASN A 164 -2.81 25.26 3.91
CA ASN A 164 -3.18 26.68 3.95
C ASN A 164 -3.10 27.18 5.39
#